data_AF-A0A845DXV6-F1
#
_entry.id   AF-A0A845DXV6-F1
#
_cell.length_a   1.000
_cell.length_b   1.000
_cell.length_c   1.000
_cell.angle_alpha   90.00
_cell.angle_beta   90.00
_cell.angle_gamma   90.00
#
_symmetry.space_group_name_H-M   'P 1'
#
loop_
_entity.id
_entity.type
_entity.pdbx_description
1 polymer ?
#
loop_
_entity_poly.entity_id
_entity_poly.type
_entity_poly.pdbx_seq_one_letter_code
_entity_poly.pdbx_strand_id
1 'polypeptide(L)'
;MSALKRMLRFYIDHFLIVIIVVGIALIMFGLQYYFSDMDKNFWLSLIPNFIADMIGILFTSYIITVLLQKSEEKKAKEKAYKLTKYRYWGMINEIGTNYVHLITRKPYGHRINDQKRELKDQISYIVNSLEECVPKDFVEREIEIHRIIQKGVNRGEVKKQHIKYEQFCRNIKIQHKQIFDEFIIRYIGFLPDDLKESLPNLESLQNKVTATPLDFGFEFAMVVDHEEYLGNLKEIGEELLILIDYFKDYEENVNGKT
;
A
#
# COMPACT_ATOMS: atom_id res chain seq x y z
N MET A 1 -15.39 5.53 -19.84
CA MET A 1 -15.10 6.51 -20.92
C MET A 1 -13.76 7.27 -20.73
N SER A 2 -12.78 6.71 -19.99
CA SER A 2 -11.49 7.36 -19.70
C SER A 2 -10.27 6.67 -20.33
N ALA A 3 -10.31 5.35 -20.53
CA ALA A 3 -9.19 4.58 -21.10
C ALA A 3 -8.95 4.85 -22.59
N LEU A 4 -10.02 4.92 -23.39
CA LEU A 4 -9.91 5.16 -24.83
C LEU A 4 -9.34 6.54 -25.15
N LYS A 5 -9.73 7.58 -24.41
CA LYS A 5 -9.17 8.95 -24.56
C LYS A 5 -7.71 9.03 -24.13
N ARG A 6 -7.28 8.25 -23.12
CA ARG A 6 -5.86 8.15 -22.73
C ARG A 6 -5.04 7.43 -23.79
N MET A 7 -5.51 6.30 -24.30
CA MET A 7 -4.83 5.59 -25.40
C MET A 7 -4.74 6.43 -26.67
N LEU A 8 -5.80 7.17 -27.03
CA LEU A 8 -5.80 8.02 -28.21
C LEU A 8 -4.83 9.19 -28.09
N ARG A 9 -4.73 9.83 -26.91
CA ARG A 9 -3.72 10.87 -26.67
C ARG A 9 -2.30 10.32 -26.76
N PHE A 10 -2.04 9.18 -26.12
CA PHE A 10 -0.75 8.52 -26.21
C PHE A 10 -0.35 8.22 -27.66
N TYR A 11 -1.27 7.67 -28.47
CA TYR A 11 -1.02 7.43 -29.89
C TYR A 11 -0.79 8.72 -30.69
N ILE A 12 -1.55 9.79 -30.44
CA ILE A 12 -1.38 11.07 -31.13
C ILE A 12 -0.02 11.69 -30.78
N ASP A 13 0.37 11.67 -29.51
CA ASP A 13 1.63 12.25 -29.04
C ASP A 13 2.82 11.47 -29.65
N HIS A 14 2.78 10.13 -29.64
CA HIS A 14 3.81 9.31 -30.29
C HIS A 14 3.81 9.44 -31.81
N PHE A 15 2.65 9.52 -32.46
CA PHE A 15 2.54 9.70 -33.91
C PHE A 15 3.09 11.06 -34.36
N LEU A 16 2.87 12.11 -33.56
CA LEU A 16 3.42 13.44 -33.81
C LEU A 16 4.95 13.45 -33.71
N ILE A 17 5.52 12.77 -32.71
CA ILE A 17 6.97 12.59 -32.59
C ILE A 17 7.52 11.83 -33.81
N VAL A 18 6.87 10.75 -34.24
CA VAL A 18 7.28 9.97 -35.42
C VAL A 18 7.23 10.81 -36.69
N ILE A 19 6.17 11.60 -36.91
CA ILE A 19 6.08 12.51 -38.05
C ILE A 19 7.21 13.53 -38.04
N ILE A 20 7.55 14.11 -36.89
CA ILE A 20 8.65 15.07 -36.77
C ILE A 20 9.98 14.39 -37.11
N VAL A 21 10.24 13.21 -36.57
CA VAL A 21 11.49 12.46 -36.85
C VAL A 21 11.59 12.08 -38.32
N VAL A 22 10.51 11.56 -38.92
CA VAL A 22 10.46 11.22 -40.35
C VAL A 22 10.59 12.47 -41.21
N GLY A 23 9.94 13.58 -40.83
CA GLY A 23 10.04 14.86 -41.53
C GLY A 23 11.47 15.39 -41.53
N ILE A 24 12.15 15.37 -40.38
CA ILE A 24 13.56 15.77 -40.28
C ILE A 24 14.44 14.83 -41.11
N ALA A 25 14.22 13.51 -41.04
CA ALA A 25 14.97 12.55 -41.84
C ALA A 25 14.78 12.76 -43.35
N LEU A 26 13.56 13.06 -43.81
CA LEU A 26 13.25 13.39 -45.20
C LEU A 26 13.89 14.71 -45.63
N ILE A 27 13.92 15.73 -44.77
CA ILE A 27 14.63 16.98 -45.03
C ILE A 27 16.13 16.70 -45.17
N MET A 28 16.71 15.88 -44.30
CA MET A 28 18.13 15.50 -44.40
C MET A 28 18.43 14.71 -45.67
N PHE A 29 17.57 13.77 -46.05
CA PHE A 29 17.68 13.04 -47.32
C PHE A 29 17.54 13.96 -48.53
N GLY A 30 16.61 14.91 -48.48
CA GLY A 30 16.41 15.90 -49.54
C GLY A 30 17.62 16.83 -49.69
N LEU A 31 18.19 17.30 -48.57
CA LEU A 31 19.43 18.05 -48.56
C LEU A 31 20.60 17.22 -49.10
N GLN A 32 20.67 15.93 -48.77
CA GLN A 32 21.69 15.02 -49.29
C GLN A 32 21.60 14.85 -50.81
N TYR A 33 20.39 14.70 -51.31
CA TYR A 33 20.14 14.53 -52.73
C TYR A 33 20.44 15.83 -53.51
N TYR A 34 20.00 16.99 -52.99
CA TYR A 34 20.18 18.28 -53.67
C TYR A 34 21.63 18.78 -53.62
N PHE A 35 22.36 18.46 -52.57
CA PHE A 35 23.75 18.86 -52.36
C PHE A 35 24.73 17.69 -52.47
N SER A 36 24.51 16.78 -53.43
CA SER A 36 25.31 15.56 -53.61
C SER A 36 26.79 15.83 -53.91
N ASP A 37 27.14 17.05 -54.36
CA ASP A 37 28.51 17.49 -54.62
C ASP A 37 29.22 18.08 -53.37
N MET A 38 28.58 18.09 -52.20
CA MET A 38 29.23 18.52 -50.96
C MET A 38 30.30 17.52 -50.49
N ASP A 39 31.41 18.07 -50.01
CA ASP A 39 32.59 17.33 -49.59
C ASP A 39 32.27 16.24 -48.55
N LYS A 40 32.93 15.08 -48.65
CA LYS A 40 32.74 13.92 -47.75
C LYS A 40 32.90 14.30 -46.28
N ASN A 41 33.71 15.31 -46.01
CA ASN A 41 33.94 15.89 -44.69
C ASN A 41 32.68 16.54 -44.08
N PHE A 42 31.78 17.09 -44.90
CA PHE A 42 30.49 17.64 -44.44
C PHE A 42 29.57 16.54 -43.91
N TRP A 43 29.41 15.44 -44.67
CA TRP A 43 28.57 14.30 -44.24
C TRP A 43 29.10 13.59 -42.99
N LEU A 44 30.43 13.48 -42.89
CA LEU A 44 31.10 12.90 -41.72
C LEU A 44 30.93 13.71 -40.44
N SER A 45 30.62 15.01 -40.52
CA SER A 45 30.31 15.85 -39.35
C SER A 45 28.80 15.94 -39.08
N LEU A 46 27.97 15.95 -40.13
CA LEU A 46 26.51 16.05 -40.03
C LEU A 46 25.88 14.80 -39.39
N ILE A 47 26.29 13.60 -39.81
CA ILE A 47 25.68 12.33 -39.34
C ILE A 47 25.92 12.10 -37.84
N PRO A 48 27.16 12.21 -37.30
CA PRO A 48 27.38 12.05 -35.87
C PRO A 48 26.64 13.08 -35.02
N ASN A 49 26.56 14.34 -35.47
CA ASN A 49 25.79 15.38 -34.78
C ASN A 49 24.30 15.05 -34.76
N PHE A 50 23.74 14.61 -35.88
CA PHE A 50 22.34 14.21 -35.96
C PHE A 50 22.02 12.99 -35.06
N ILE A 51 22.90 11.98 -35.05
CA ILE A 51 22.76 10.83 -34.16
C ILE A 51 22.85 11.27 -32.70
N ALA A 52 23.78 12.16 -32.36
CA ALA A 52 23.92 12.71 -31.01
C ALA A 52 22.66 13.47 -30.58
N ASP A 53 22.08 14.28 -31.47
CA ASP A 53 20.84 15.01 -31.20
C ASP A 53 19.64 14.06 -31.03
N MET A 54 19.51 13.03 -31.89
CA MET A 54 18.47 12.02 -31.74
C MET A 54 18.57 11.27 -30.40
N ILE A 55 19.77 10.83 -30.03
CA ILE A 55 20.02 10.18 -28.73
C ILE A 55 19.71 11.15 -27.59
N GLY A 56 20.12 12.41 -27.72
CA GLY A 56 19.85 13.47 -26.75
C GLY A 56 18.36 13.66 -26.52
N ILE A 57 17.56 13.78 -27.58
CA ILE A 57 16.10 13.91 -27.50
C ILE A 57 15.46 12.70 -26.81
N LEU A 58 15.87 11.47 -27.18
CA LEU A 58 15.37 10.25 -26.54
C LEU A 58 15.68 10.22 -25.04
N PHE A 59 16.91 10.56 -24.66
CA PHE A 59 17.34 10.59 -23.26
C PHE A 59 16.61 11.67 -22.46
N THR A 60 16.49 12.88 -23.00
CA THR A 60 15.73 13.98 -22.35
C THR A 60 14.26 13.63 -22.23
N SER A 61 13.64 13.07 -23.27
CA SER A 61 12.23 12.63 -23.23
C SER A 61 12.00 11.57 -22.15
N TYR A 62 12.91 10.60 -22.02
CA TYR A 62 12.86 9.59 -20.98
C TYR A 62 12.94 10.21 -19.58
N ILE A 63 13.92 11.10 -19.34
CA ILE A 63 14.07 11.80 -18.06
C ILE A 63 12.81 12.61 -17.72
N ILE A 64 12.27 13.38 -18.68
CA ILE A 64 11.05 14.16 -18.48
C ILE A 64 9.89 13.25 -18.10
N THR A 65 9.73 12.12 -18.78
CA THR A 65 8.66 11.16 -18.50
C THR A 65 8.77 10.61 -17.08
N VAL A 66 9.97 10.18 -16.66
CA VAL A 66 10.21 9.68 -15.30
C VAL A 66 9.94 10.76 -14.25
N LEU A 67 10.37 12.01 -14.49
CA LEU A 67 10.12 13.12 -13.58
C LEU A 67 8.64 13.49 -13.49
N LEU A 68 7.93 13.49 -14.62
CA LEU A 68 6.48 13.73 -14.67
C LEU A 68 5.73 12.65 -13.91
N GLN A 69 6.04 11.37 -14.17
CA GLN A 69 5.41 10.25 -13.47
C GLN A 69 5.62 10.36 -11.95
N LYS A 70 6.85 10.57 -11.50
CA LYS A 70 7.15 10.74 -10.07
C LYS A 70 6.44 11.95 -9.45
N SER A 71 6.27 13.03 -10.20
CA SER A 71 5.52 14.21 -9.77
C SER A 71 4.01 13.93 -9.66
N GLU A 72 3.45 13.19 -10.62
CA GLU A 72 2.04 12.77 -10.60
C GLU A 72 1.75 11.82 -9.43
N GLU A 73 2.60 10.82 -9.20
CA GLU A 73 2.52 9.89 -8.07
C GLU A 73 2.56 10.65 -6.74
N LYS A 74 3.53 11.58 -6.58
CA LYS A 74 3.64 12.41 -5.37
C LYS A 74 2.39 13.26 -5.14
N LYS A 75 1.82 13.86 -6.20
CA LYS A 75 0.59 14.67 -6.11
C LYS A 75 -0.63 13.80 -5.77
N ALA A 76 -0.74 12.61 -6.35
CA ALA A 76 -1.81 11.67 -6.05
C ALA A 76 -1.78 11.25 -4.58
N LYS A 77 -0.59 10.88 -4.08
CA LYS A 77 -0.38 10.50 -2.68
C LYS A 77 -0.62 11.66 -1.71
N GLU A 78 -0.19 12.87 -2.04
CA GLU A 78 -0.48 14.07 -1.24
C GLU A 78 -1.99 14.35 -1.16
N LYS A 79 -2.69 14.24 -2.29
CA LYS A 79 -4.14 14.43 -2.35
C LYS A 79 -4.86 13.36 -1.52
N ALA A 80 -4.46 12.11 -1.64
CA ALA A 80 -4.98 11.01 -0.84
C ALA A 80 -4.79 11.30 0.65
N TYR A 81 -3.57 11.63 1.08
CA TYR A 81 -3.25 11.98 2.47
C TYR A 81 -4.19 13.06 3.02
N LYS A 82 -4.34 14.18 2.29
CA LYS A 82 -5.22 15.28 2.72
C LYS A 82 -6.67 14.86 2.92
N LEU A 83 -7.16 13.90 2.13
CA LEU A 83 -8.54 13.44 2.16
C LEU A 83 -8.78 12.31 3.16
N THR A 84 -7.79 11.45 3.38
CA THR A 84 -7.99 10.17 4.08
C THR A 84 -7.26 10.06 5.41
N LYS A 85 -6.27 10.92 5.72
CA LYS A 85 -5.31 10.69 6.83
C LYS A 85 -5.92 10.18 8.14
N TYR A 86 -7.00 10.80 8.64
CA TYR A 86 -7.60 10.42 9.91
C TYR A 86 -8.36 9.09 9.83
N ARG A 87 -9.06 8.84 8.71
CA ARG A 87 -9.81 7.61 8.49
C ARG A 87 -8.88 6.44 8.18
N TYR A 88 -7.84 6.72 7.39
CA TYR A 88 -6.77 5.79 7.10
C TYR A 88 -6.08 5.36 8.39
N TRP A 89 -5.61 6.32 9.20
CA TRP A 89 -4.99 6.00 10.47
C TRP A 89 -5.93 5.25 11.41
N GLY A 90 -7.21 5.65 11.50
CA GLY A 90 -8.20 4.92 12.30
C GLY A 90 -8.33 3.46 11.89
N MET A 91 -8.40 3.17 10.59
CA MET A 91 -8.43 1.82 10.05
C MET A 91 -7.14 1.04 10.38
N ILE A 92 -5.98 1.59 10.04
CA ILE A 92 -4.68 0.92 10.27
C ILE A 92 -4.44 0.69 11.76
N ASN A 93 -4.80 1.64 12.61
CA ASN A 93 -4.70 1.52 14.05
C ASN A 93 -5.59 0.39 14.57
N GLU A 94 -6.88 0.37 14.22
CA GLU A 94 -7.81 -0.69 14.66
C GLU A 94 -7.38 -2.09 14.19
N ILE A 95 -6.88 -2.17 12.96
CA ILE A 95 -6.34 -3.42 12.43
C ILE A 95 -5.09 -3.84 13.21
N GLY A 96 -4.14 -2.93 13.38
CA GLY A 96 -2.89 -3.20 14.06
C GLY A 96 -3.08 -3.56 15.53
N THR A 97 -3.97 -2.88 16.25
CA THR A 97 -4.27 -3.21 17.66
C THR A 97 -4.88 -4.59 17.78
N ASN A 98 -5.79 -4.99 16.87
CA ASN A 98 -6.36 -6.32 16.84
C ASN A 98 -5.32 -7.40 16.48
N TYR A 99 -4.38 -7.11 15.58
CA TYR A 99 -3.24 -7.98 15.27
C TYR A 99 -2.35 -8.20 16.50
N VAL A 100 -1.98 -7.12 17.21
CA VAL A 100 -1.21 -7.19 18.45
C VAL A 100 -1.99 -7.97 19.52
N HIS A 101 -3.30 -7.72 19.67
CA HIS A 101 -4.14 -8.40 20.65
C HIS A 101 -4.25 -9.90 20.35
N LEU A 102 -4.41 -10.28 19.07
CA LEU A 102 -4.44 -11.67 18.64
C LEU A 102 -3.17 -12.41 19.08
N ILE A 103 -2.00 -11.83 18.84
CA ILE A 103 -0.71 -12.48 19.07
C ILE A 103 -0.32 -12.45 20.55
N THR A 104 -0.46 -11.30 21.21
CA THR A 104 -0.08 -11.15 22.63
C THR A 104 -1.11 -11.75 23.58
N ARG A 105 -2.31 -12.08 23.08
CA ARG A 105 -3.47 -12.58 23.85
C ARG A 105 -3.97 -11.63 24.93
N LYS A 106 -3.53 -10.37 24.88
CA LYS A 106 -3.85 -9.32 25.85
C LYS A 106 -4.39 -8.10 25.12
N PRO A 107 -5.37 -7.40 25.72
CA PRO A 107 -5.89 -6.17 25.13
C PRO A 107 -4.77 -5.17 24.91
N TYR A 108 -4.82 -4.49 23.77
CA TYR A 108 -3.87 -3.44 23.46
C TYR A 108 -3.99 -2.31 24.48
N GLY A 109 -2.90 -2.03 25.18
CA GLY A 109 -2.82 -0.95 26.16
C GLY A 109 -1.84 0.12 25.68
N HIS A 110 -2.28 1.38 25.70
CA HIS A 110 -1.40 2.52 25.42
C HIS A 110 -0.47 2.76 26.61
N ARG A 111 0.83 2.67 26.38
CA ARG A 111 1.87 3.01 27.36
C ARG A 111 2.39 4.43 27.15
N ILE A 112 2.27 4.97 25.93
CA ILE A 112 2.85 6.26 25.53
C ILE A 112 1.77 7.13 24.88
N ASN A 113 1.92 8.46 24.96
CA ASN A 113 1.06 9.42 24.25
C ASN A 113 1.19 9.35 22.71
N ASP A 114 2.18 8.64 22.17
CA ASP A 114 2.39 8.43 20.73
C ASP A 114 1.93 7.03 20.33
N GLN A 115 0.62 6.93 20.06
CA GLN A 115 -0.02 5.66 19.71
C GLN A 115 0.57 5.04 18.44
N LYS A 116 0.96 5.87 17.45
CA LYS A 116 1.45 5.41 16.15
C LYS A 116 2.81 4.76 16.29
N ARG A 117 3.74 5.42 16.99
CA ARG A 117 5.06 4.87 17.26
C ARG A 117 4.97 3.62 18.12
N GLU A 118 4.15 3.65 19.17
CA GLU A 118 3.98 2.49 20.05
C GLU A 118 3.46 1.26 19.29
N LEU A 119 2.43 1.45 18.45
CA LEU A 119 1.87 0.36 17.65
C LEU A 119 2.93 -0.21 16.70
N LYS A 120 3.69 0.66 16.04
CA LYS A 120 4.78 0.27 15.14
C LYS A 120 5.85 -0.54 15.86
N ASP A 121 6.29 -0.09 17.03
CA ASP A 121 7.33 -0.76 17.82
C ASP A 121 6.86 -2.16 18.26
N GLN A 122 5.59 -2.30 18.67
CA GLN A 122 5.01 -3.59 19.05
C GLN A 122 4.88 -4.54 17.86
N ILE A 123 4.40 -4.08 16.71
CA ILE A 123 4.30 -4.91 15.50
C ILE A 123 5.71 -5.34 15.05
N SER A 124 6.68 -4.42 15.05
CA SER A 124 8.07 -4.72 14.71
C SER A 124 8.66 -5.77 15.63
N TYR A 125 8.45 -5.67 16.94
CA TYR A 125 8.86 -6.70 17.90
C TYR A 125 8.23 -8.06 17.58
N ILE A 126 6.92 -8.09 17.35
CA ILE A 126 6.19 -9.32 17.01
C ILE A 126 6.74 -9.97 15.73
N VAL A 127 6.96 -9.19 14.67
CA VAL A 127 7.50 -9.70 13.39
C VAL A 127 8.88 -10.31 13.57
N ASN A 128 9.71 -9.73 14.44
CA ASN A 128 11.07 -10.21 14.72
C ASN A 128 11.12 -11.39 15.71
N SER A 129 10.07 -11.61 16.50
CA SER A 129 10.02 -12.63 17.57
C SER A 129 8.77 -13.52 17.44
N LEU A 130 8.31 -13.75 16.21
CA LEU A 130 7.01 -14.38 15.96
C LEU A 130 6.94 -15.83 16.46
N GLU A 131 8.01 -16.60 16.26
CA GLU A 131 8.12 -17.99 16.73
C GLU A 131 7.97 -18.10 18.25
N GLU A 132 8.49 -17.12 19.00
CA GLU A 132 8.36 -17.06 20.46
C GLU A 132 6.95 -16.66 20.88
N CYS A 133 6.31 -15.79 20.09
CA CYS A 133 4.98 -15.27 20.40
C CYS A 133 3.85 -16.25 20.06
N VAL A 134 4.07 -17.15 19.09
CA VAL A 134 3.04 -18.04 18.52
C VAL A 134 3.48 -19.50 18.66
N PRO A 135 3.31 -20.11 19.86
CA PRO A 135 3.64 -21.52 20.07
C PRO A 135 2.67 -22.46 19.31
N LYS A 136 3.00 -23.75 19.23
CA LYS A 136 2.20 -24.73 18.47
C LYS A 136 0.75 -24.89 18.95
N ASP A 137 0.52 -24.70 20.24
CA ASP A 137 -0.80 -24.74 20.88
C ASP A 137 -1.50 -23.37 20.87
N PHE A 138 -1.01 -22.39 20.11
CA PHE A 138 -1.52 -21.01 20.09
C PHE A 138 -3.03 -20.94 19.89
N VAL A 139 -3.57 -21.73 18.96
CA VAL A 139 -5.00 -21.72 18.60
C VAL A 139 -5.90 -22.26 19.72
N GLU A 140 -5.38 -23.14 20.58
CA GLU A 140 -6.14 -23.74 21.69
C GLU A 140 -6.29 -22.80 22.88
N ARG A 141 -5.43 -21.78 22.98
CA ARG A 141 -5.41 -20.84 24.11
C ARG A 141 -6.50 -19.78 23.98
N GLU A 142 -7.12 -19.45 25.11
CA GLU A 142 -8.09 -18.37 25.18
C GLU A 142 -7.43 -16.98 25.07
N ILE A 143 -8.22 -15.96 24.74
CA ILE A 143 -7.80 -14.56 24.59
C ILE A 143 -8.44 -13.73 25.70
N GLU A 144 -7.62 -12.96 26.43
CA GLU A 144 -8.12 -12.00 27.43
C GLU A 144 -8.78 -10.82 26.72
N ILE A 145 -10.04 -10.52 27.06
CA ILE A 145 -10.77 -9.33 26.64
C ILE A 145 -11.23 -8.53 27.86
N HIS A 146 -11.37 -7.22 27.70
CA HIS A 146 -11.92 -6.34 28.73
C HIS A 146 -13.35 -5.94 28.35
N ARG A 147 -14.33 -6.37 29.14
CA ARG A 147 -15.75 -6.04 28.92
C ARG A 147 -16.24 -5.06 29.97
N ILE A 148 -16.87 -3.98 29.52
CA ILE A 148 -17.56 -3.05 30.41
C ILE A 148 -18.92 -3.63 30.76
N ILE A 149 -19.14 -3.92 32.03
CA ILE A 149 -20.45 -4.34 32.55
C ILE A 149 -21.11 -3.11 33.18
N GLN A 150 -22.16 -2.61 32.55
CA GLN A 150 -22.98 -1.55 33.14
C GLN A 150 -23.84 -2.14 34.26
N LYS A 151 -23.64 -1.68 35.49
CA LYS A 151 -24.54 -1.94 36.61
C LYS A 151 -25.31 -0.66 36.93
N GLY A 152 -26.52 -0.53 36.38
CA GLY A 152 -27.39 0.62 36.64
C GLY A 152 -26.92 1.94 36.00
N VAL A 153 -27.36 3.08 36.57
CA VAL A 153 -27.25 4.42 35.97
C VAL A 153 -25.86 5.05 36.09
N ASN A 154 -24.96 4.55 36.96
CA ASN A 154 -23.67 5.18 37.20
C ASN A 154 -22.50 4.17 37.28
N ARG A 155 -21.51 4.38 36.39
CA ARG A 155 -20.19 3.73 36.23
C ARG A 155 -20.21 2.25 35.81
N GLY A 156 -19.68 1.98 34.61
CA GLY A 156 -19.37 0.64 34.16
C GLY A 156 -18.12 0.09 34.85
N GLU A 157 -18.18 -1.18 35.27
CA GLU A 157 -17.04 -1.93 35.81
C GLU A 157 -16.35 -2.66 34.65
N VAL A 158 -15.02 -2.51 34.52
CA VAL A 158 -14.24 -3.27 33.52
C VAL A 158 -13.92 -4.64 34.10
N LYS A 159 -14.46 -5.71 33.50
CA LYS A 159 -14.14 -7.08 33.87
C LYS A 159 -13.29 -7.75 32.81
N LYS A 160 -12.25 -8.45 33.28
CA LYS A 160 -11.48 -9.37 32.46
C LYS A 160 -12.33 -10.60 32.16
N GLN A 161 -12.46 -10.93 30.90
CA GLN A 161 -13.10 -12.15 30.42
C GLN A 161 -12.14 -12.85 29.47
N HIS A 162 -12.26 -14.17 29.38
CA HIS A 162 -11.53 -14.95 28.40
C HIS A 162 -12.53 -15.46 27.37
N ILE A 163 -12.15 -15.39 26.10
CA ILE A 163 -12.95 -15.94 25.00
C ILE A 163 -12.12 -16.90 24.17
N LYS A 164 -12.79 -17.85 23.53
CA LYS A 164 -12.15 -18.79 22.63
C LYS A 164 -11.52 -18.05 21.44
N TYR A 165 -10.39 -18.56 20.98
CA TYR A 165 -9.69 -18.04 19.81
C TYR A 165 -10.62 -17.90 18.59
N GLU A 166 -11.46 -18.90 18.32
CA GLU A 166 -12.31 -18.85 17.12
C GLU A 166 -13.36 -17.72 17.20
N GLN A 167 -13.91 -17.49 18.39
CA GLN A 167 -14.86 -16.40 18.63
C GLN A 167 -14.20 -15.04 18.45
N PHE A 168 -12.96 -14.88 18.94
CA PHE A 168 -12.19 -13.65 18.74
C PHE A 168 -11.91 -13.43 17.25
N CYS A 169 -11.41 -14.44 16.54
CA CYS A 169 -11.13 -14.38 15.10
C CYS A 169 -12.36 -13.99 14.28
N ARG A 170 -13.52 -14.59 14.58
CA ARG A 170 -14.78 -14.23 13.93
C ARG A 170 -15.17 -12.78 14.18
N ASN A 171 -15.01 -12.29 15.43
CA ASN A 171 -15.34 -10.91 15.77
C ASN A 171 -14.45 -9.91 15.03
N ILE A 172 -13.12 -10.11 15.06
CA ILE A 172 -12.18 -9.23 14.36
C ILE A 172 -12.42 -9.26 12.84
N LYS A 173 -12.72 -10.42 12.27
CA LYS A 173 -13.00 -10.57 10.84
C LYS A 173 -14.23 -9.76 10.40
N ILE A 174 -15.31 -9.81 11.18
CA ILE A 174 -16.51 -9.00 10.91
C ILE A 174 -16.20 -7.51 11.01
N GLN A 175 -15.47 -7.10 12.06
CA GLN A 175 -15.10 -5.71 12.27
C GLN A 175 -14.18 -5.19 11.16
N HIS A 176 -13.11 -5.92 10.83
CA HIS A 176 -12.15 -5.55 9.80
C HIS A 176 -12.83 -5.44 8.44
N LYS A 177 -13.70 -6.39 8.08
CA LYS A 177 -14.48 -6.29 6.84
C LYS A 177 -15.30 -5.01 6.76
N GLN A 178 -16.03 -4.67 7.83
CA GLN A 178 -16.81 -3.42 7.88
C GLN A 178 -15.92 -2.19 7.70
N ILE A 179 -14.77 -2.16 8.37
CA ILE A 179 -13.82 -1.04 8.28
C ILE A 179 -13.24 -0.91 6.87
N PHE A 180 -12.83 -2.03 6.25
CA PHE A 180 -12.34 -2.05 4.87
C PHE A 180 -13.42 -1.58 3.90
N ASP A 181 -14.63 -2.14 3.98
CA ASP A 181 -15.75 -1.77 3.11
C ASP A 181 -16.06 -0.26 3.22
N GLU A 182 -16.17 0.26 4.45
CA GLU A 182 -16.43 1.68 4.69
C GLU A 182 -15.32 2.58 4.13
N PHE A 183 -14.06 2.19 4.29
CA PHE A 183 -12.92 2.95 3.80
C PHE A 183 -12.84 2.90 2.27
N ILE A 184 -12.89 1.70 1.68
CA ILE A 184 -12.76 1.47 0.25
C ILE A 184 -13.90 2.14 -0.51
N ILE A 185 -15.16 1.91 -0.11
CA ILE A 185 -16.32 2.52 -0.80
C ILE A 185 -16.21 4.04 -0.85
N ARG A 186 -15.73 4.66 0.25
CA ARG A 186 -15.64 6.12 0.34
C ARG A 186 -14.43 6.70 -0.40
N TYR A 187 -13.31 5.98 -0.43
CA TYR A 187 -12.03 6.57 -0.83
C TYR A 187 -11.36 5.94 -2.06
N ILE A 188 -11.85 4.81 -2.59
CA ILE A 188 -11.22 4.07 -3.71
C ILE A 188 -10.85 4.96 -4.90
N GLY A 189 -11.70 5.95 -5.23
CA GLY A 189 -11.45 6.87 -6.35
C GLY A 189 -10.29 7.85 -6.15
N PHE A 190 -9.81 8.00 -4.91
CA PHE A 190 -8.72 8.89 -4.53
C PHE A 190 -7.47 8.16 -4.05
N LEU A 191 -7.57 6.84 -3.84
CA LEU A 191 -6.42 6.04 -3.41
C LEU A 191 -5.38 5.99 -4.53
N PRO A 192 -4.09 6.16 -4.21
CA PRO A 192 -3.01 5.83 -5.12
C PRO A 192 -3.01 4.32 -5.41
N ASP A 193 -2.44 3.91 -6.54
CA ASP A 193 -2.59 2.54 -7.04
C ASP A 193 -1.89 1.50 -6.16
N ASP A 194 -0.78 1.85 -5.53
CA ASP A 194 -0.09 1.03 -4.52
C ASP A 194 -0.99 0.73 -3.30
N LEU A 195 -1.71 1.72 -2.75
CA LEU A 195 -2.67 1.48 -1.66
C LEU A 195 -3.86 0.63 -2.09
N LYS A 196 -4.29 0.71 -3.35
CA LYS A 196 -5.36 -0.14 -3.88
C LYS A 196 -4.94 -1.60 -3.97
N GLU A 197 -3.66 -1.89 -3.99
CA GLU A 197 -3.11 -3.24 -3.98
C GLU A 197 -2.83 -3.72 -2.55
N SER A 198 -2.18 -2.88 -1.74
CA SER A 198 -1.84 -3.18 -0.35
C SER A 198 -3.05 -3.46 0.56
N LEU A 199 -4.11 -2.67 0.47
CA LEU A 199 -5.27 -2.82 1.37
C LEU A 199 -6.03 -4.15 1.14
N PRO A 200 -6.37 -4.53 -0.11
CA PRO A 200 -6.95 -5.85 -0.36
C PRO A 200 -5.99 -7.00 -0.04
N ASN A 201 -4.68 -6.81 -0.21
CA ASN A 201 -3.70 -7.83 0.18
C ASN A 201 -3.74 -8.08 1.70
N LEU A 202 -3.72 -7.01 2.49
CA LEU A 202 -3.89 -7.10 3.94
C LEU A 202 -5.20 -7.80 4.33
N GLU A 203 -6.33 -7.42 3.72
CA GLU A 203 -7.63 -8.05 3.96
C GLU A 203 -7.59 -9.56 3.63
N SER A 204 -6.98 -9.94 2.51
CA SER A 204 -6.82 -11.33 2.09
C SER A 204 -6.00 -12.13 3.11
N LEU A 205 -4.84 -11.60 3.52
CA LEU A 205 -3.97 -12.24 4.51
C LEU A 205 -4.68 -12.41 5.85
N GLN A 206 -5.40 -11.39 6.31
CA GLN A 206 -6.20 -11.49 7.53
C GLN A 206 -7.28 -12.55 7.43
N ASN A 207 -7.98 -12.64 6.30
CA ASN A 207 -9.00 -13.65 6.09
C ASN A 207 -8.44 -15.07 6.15
N LYS A 208 -7.19 -15.30 5.69
CA LYS A 208 -6.50 -16.59 5.81
C LYS A 208 -6.21 -16.95 7.26
N VAL A 209 -5.61 -16.03 8.02
CA VAL A 209 -5.22 -16.27 9.42
C VAL A 209 -6.43 -16.40 10.34
N THR A 210 -7.49 -15.66 10.08
CA THR A 210 -8.69 -15.61 10.95
C THR A 210 -9.79 -16.58 10.52
N ALA A 211 -9.58 -17.37 9.46
CA ALA A 211 -10.53 -18.38 9.04
C ALA A 211 -10.63 -19.48 10.10
N THR A 212 -11.84 -19.74 10.59
CA THR A 212 -12.07 -20.76 11.64
C THR A 212 -13.19 -21.71 11.23
N PRO A 213 -13.26 -22.93 11.80
CA PRO A 213 -14.38 -23.85 11.56
C PRO A 213 -15.76 -23.22 11.83
N LEU A 214 -15.84 -22.27 12.76
CA LEU A 214 -17.06 -21.53 13.07
C LEU A 214 -17.60 -20.71 11.88
N ASP A 215 -16.74 -20.30 10.93
CA ASP A 215 -17.16 -19.59 9.72
C ASP A 215 -17.99 -20.48 8.79
N PHE A 216 -17.82 -21.80 8.90
CA PHE A 216 -18.52 -22.81 8.13
C PHE A 216 -19.65 -23.50 8.92
N GLY A 217 -19.91 -23.04 10.15
CA GLY A 217 -20.94 -23.61 11.03
C GLY A 217 -20.53 -24.89 11.74
N PHE A 218 -19.22 -25.18 11.84
CA PHE A 218 -18.71 -26.37 12.50
C PHE A 218 -18.03 -26.06 13.84
N GLU A 219 -18.21 -26.95 14.82
CA GLU A 219 -17.51 -26.93 16.11
C GLU A 219 -16.41 -28.02 16.14
N PHE A 220 -15.43 -27.92 15.25
CA PHE A 220 -14.27 -28.82 15.23
C PHE A 220 -13.03 -28.14 15.78
N ALA A 221 -12.09 -28.93 16.32
CA ALA A 221 -10.76 -28.45 16.65
C ALA A 221 -10.07 -27.96 15.36
N MET A 222 -9.54 -26.74 15.41
CA MET A 222 -8.83 -26.15 14.29
C MET A 222 -7.44 -26.78 14.18
N VAL A 223 -7.16 -27.41 13.03
CA VAL A 223 -5.82 -27.91 12.70
C VAL A 223 -5.18 -26.87 11.79
N VAL A 224 -4.02 -26.38 12.20
CA VAL A 224 -3.28 -25.34 11.50
C VAL A 224 -1.89 -25.85 11.17
N ASP A 225 -1.48 -25.71 9.93
CA ASP A 225 -0.06 -25.83 9.58
C ASP A 225 0.68 -24.66 10.23
N HIS A 226 1.47 -24.97 11.26
CA HIS A 226 2.11 -23.96 12.10
C HIS A 226 3.10 -23.10 11.31
N GLU A 227 3.82 -23.68 10.33
CA GLU A 227 4.80 -22.93 9.53
C GLU A 227 4.09 -21.98 8.56
N GLU A 228 3.05 -22.45 7.86
CA GLU A 228 2.24 -21.62 6.97
C GLU A 228 1.55 -20.49 7.74
N TYR A 229 1.06 -20.79 8.94
CA TYR A 229 0.39 -19.81 9.80
C TYR A 229 1.32 -18.72 10.31
N LEU A 230 2.55 -19.09 10.72
CA LEU A 230 3.59 -18.14 11.06
C LEU A 230 3.94 -17.26 9.85
N GLY A 231 4.08 -17.85 8.66
CA GLY A 231 4.33 -17.11 7.42
C GLY A 231 3.26 -16.05 7.15
N ASN A 232 1.99 -16.44 7.18
CA ASN A 232 0.88 -15.50 6.96
C ASN A 232 0.81 -14.40 8.03
N LEU A 233 1.04 -14.73 9.31
CA LEU A 233 1.09 -13.73 10.38
C LEU A 233 2.22 -12.73 10.19
N LYS A 234 3.40 -13.20 9.78
CA LYS A 234 4.55 -12.35 9.48
C LYS A 234 4.24 -11.39 8.34
N GLU A 235 3.66 -11.87 7.25
CA GLU A 235 3.26 -11.05 6.10
C GLU A 235 2.24 -9.97 6.50
N ILE A 236 1.27 -10.28 7.37
CA ILE A 236 0.34 -9.27 7.91
C ILE A 236 1.10 -8.18 8.68
N GLY A 237 2.03 -8.58 9.55
CA GLY A 237 2.84 -7.65 10.34
C GLY A 237 3.71 -6.74 9.46
N GLU A 238 4.36 -7.28 8.44
CA GLU A 238 5.17 -6.52 7.48
C GLU A 238 4.33 -5.54 6.66
N GLU A 239 3.17 -5.98 6.15
CA GLU A 239 2.24 -5.12 5.42
C GLU A 239 1.70 -3.99 6.31
N LEU A 240 1.41 -4.27 7.58
CA LEU A 240 1.00 -3.25 8.55
C LEU A 240 2.10 -2.21 8.80
N LEU A 241 3.36 -2.62 8.90
CA LEU A 241 4.47 -1.70 9.07
C LEU A 241 4.61 -0.75 7.87
N ILE A 242 4.47 -1.29 6.65
CA ILE A 242 4.45 -0.49 5.41
C ILE A 242 3.29 0.52 5.46
N LEU A 243 2.09 0.07 5.81
CA LEU A 243 0.91 0.92 5.86
C LEU A 243 0.98 2.00 6.95
N ILE A 244 1.55 1.69 8.12
CA ILE A 244 1.77 2.68 9.19
C ILE A 244 2.67 3.82 8.70
N ASP A 245 3.75 3.49 7.97
CA ASP A 245 4.71 4.46 7.46
C ASP A 245 4.27 5.12 6.14
N TYR A 246 3.20 4.64 5.50
CA TYR A 246 2.83 5.02 4.13
C TYR A 246 2.77 6.53 3.91
N PHE A 247 2.20 7.30 4.86
CA PHE A 247 2.08 8.76 4.77
C PHE A 247 3.12 9.55 5.58
N LYS A 248 4.15 8.90 6.13
CA LYS A 248 5.15 9.53 7.01
C LYS A 248 5.78 10.79 6.42
N ASP A 249 6.17 10.74 5.15
CA ASP A 249 6.77 11.88 4.43
C ASP A 249 5.88 13.13 4.43
N TYR A 250 4.56 12.97 4.51
CA TYR A 250 3.61 14.08 4.51
C TYR A 250 3.26 14.58 5.91
N GLU A 251 3.44 13.75 6.93
CA GLU A 251 3.26 14.14 8.33
C GLU A 251 4.39 15.08 8.79
N GLU A 252 5.64 14.74 8.46
CA GLU A 252 6.83 15.53 8.80
C GLU A 252 6.80 16.92 8.13
N ASN A 253 6.34 16.99 6.87
CA ASN A 253 6.21 18.23 6.13
C ASN A 253 5.10 19.18 6.64
N VAL A 254 4.11 18.65 7.36
CA VAL A 254 3.05 19.46 7.99
C VAL A 254 3.55 20.01 9.34
N ASN A 255 4.26 19.20 10.11
CA ASN A 255 4.76 19.59 11.43
C ASN A 255 6.00 20.52 11.38
N GLY A 256 6.77 20.50 10.28
CA GLY A 256 7.91 21.41 10.07
C GLY A 256 7.53 22.82 9.56
N LYS A 257 6.25 23.12 9.38
CA LYS A 257 5.73 24.42 8.91
C LYS A 257 4.96 25.22 9.97
N THR A 258 4.96 24.75 11.21
CA THR A 258 4.45 25.42 12.41
C THR A 258 5.60 25.91 13.26
#